data_AF-A0A3Q7GKN1-F1
#
_entry.id   AF-A0A3Q7GKN1-F1
#
_cell.length_a   1.000
_cell.length_b   1.000
_cell.length_c   1.000
_cell.angle_alpha   90.00
_cell.angle_beta   90.00
_cell.angle_gamma   90.00
#
_symmetry.space_group_name_H-M   'P 1'
#
loop_
_entity.id
_entity.type
_entity.pdbx_description
1 polymer ?
#
loop_
_entity_poly.entity_id
_entity_poly.type
_entity_poly.pdbx_seq_one_letter_code
_entity_poly.pdbx_strand_id
1 'polypeptide(L)'
;MIATETPVLLAKACELFIQELTLLSWFKAEKNCRRTLKKNDIIDVIIQTDTLDFLLDDDINASGGSTPSGVSFYAAGGSNGRSDVRG
;
A
#
# COMPACT_ATOMS: atom_id res chain seq x y z
N MET A 1 -25.80 -5.58 18.40
CA MET A 1 -24.91 -5.09 19.49
C MET A 1 -23.49 -5.50 19.14
N ILE A 2 -22.54 -4.60 19.31
CA ILE A 2 -21.10 -4.89 19.22
C ILE A 2 -20.61 -5.17 20.64
N ALA A 3 -19.77 -6.18 20.83
CA ALA A 3 -19.25 -6.51 22.14
C ALA A 3 -18.31 -5.42 22.65
N THR A 4 -18.28 -5.23 23.97
CA THR A 4 -17.48 -4.18 24.62
C THR A 4 -15.98 -4.30 24.35
N GLU A 5 -15.49 -5.52 24.15
CA GLU A 5 -14.10 -5.83 23.86
C GLU A 5 -13.71 -5.60 22.39
N THR A 6 -14.68 -5.52 21.47
CA THR A 6 -14.41 -5.42 20.03
C THR A 6 -13.56 -4.19 19.66
N PRO A 7 -13.84 -2.97 20.15
CA PRO A 7 -13.01 -1.81 19.82
C PRO A 7 -11.56 -1.93 20.35
N VAL A 8 -11.38 -2.55 21.53
CA VAL A 8 -10.07 -2.74 22.15
C VAL A 8 -9.24 -3.75 21.35
N LEU A 9 -9.85 -4.86 20.95
CA LEU A 9 -9.19 -5.87 20.11
C LEU A 9 -8.86 -5.34 18.72
N LEU A 10 -9.77 -4.58 18.11
CA LEU A 10 -9.53 -3.96 16.81
C LEU A 10 -8.38 -2.96 16.87
N ALA A 11 -8.32 -2.11 17.91
CA ALA A 11 -7.20 -1.19 18.08
C ALA A 11 -5.87 -1.94 18.17
N LYS A 12 -5.84 -3.08 18.89
CA LYS A 12 -4.63 -3.89 18.99
C LYS A 12 -4.26 -4.57 17.67
N ALA A 13 -5.25 -5.06 16.94
CA ALA A 13 -5.04 -5.63 15.61
C ALA A 13 -4.47 -4.58 14.64
N CYS A 14 -5.00 -3.35 14.65
CA CYS A 14 -4.48 -2.24 13.85
C CYS A 14 -3.03 -1.90 14.21
N GLU A 15 -2.69 -1.89 15.50
CA GLU A 15 -1.31 -1.68 15.95
C GLU A 15 -0.36 -2.73 15.39
N LEU A 16 -0.71 -4.02 15.53
CA LEU A 16 0.09 -5.13 15.01
C LEU A 16 0.17 -5.10 13.48
N PHE A 17 -0.93 -4.77 12.80
CA PHE A 17 -0.99 -4.64 11.35
C PHE A 17 -0.02 -3.57 10.83
N ILE A 18 -0.01 -2.37 11.43
CA ILE A 18 0.89 -1.29 11.03
C ILE A 18 2.36 -1.71 11.26
N GLN A 19 2.65 -2.38 12.38
CA GLN A 19 4.00 -2.87 12.67
C GLN A 19 4.47 -3.89 11.64
N GLU A 20 3.64 -4.88 11.31
CA GLU A 20 3.94 -5.92 10.33
C GLU A 20 4.15 -5.34 8.93
N LEU A 21 3.23 -4.49 8.46
CA LEU A 21 3.33 -3.84 7.15
C LEU A 21 4.61 -3.00 7.03
N THR A 22 4.96 -2.26 8.10
CA THR A 22 6.17 -1.42 8.12
C THR A 22 7.43 -2.27 8.08
N LEU A 23 7.49 -3.36 8.85
CA LEU A 23 8.64 -4.26 8.91
C LEU A 23 8.89 -4.94 7.56
N LEU A 24 7.84 -5.52 6.97
CA LEU A 24 7.94 -6.18 5.67
C LEU A 24 8.37 -5.20 4.57
N SER A 25 7.77 -4.01 4.53
CA SER A 25 8.11 -2.96 3.56
C SER A 25 9.56 -2.49 3.74
N TRP A 26 10.05 -2.43 4.98
CA TRP A 26 11.42 -2.06 5.27
C TRP A 26 12.43 -3.09 4.74
N PHE A 27 12.16 -4.39 4.89
CA PHE A 27 13.01 -5.42 4.30
C PHE A 27 13.14 -5.30 2.79
N LYS A 28 12.09 -4.84 2.10
CA LYS A 28 12.15 -4.56 0.65
C LYS A 28 13.00 -3.33 0.34
N ALA A 29 12.89 -2.28 1.14
CA ALA A 29 13.75 -1.10 1.01
C ALA A 29 15.24 -1.44 1.26
N GLU A 30 15.52 -2.26 2.27
CA GLU A 30 16.87 -2.72 2.62
C GLU A 30 17.48 -3.60 1.52
N LYS A 31 16.69 -4.52 0.93
CA LYS A 31 17.11 -5.29 -0.25
C LYS A 31 17.48 -4.41 -1.44
N ASN A 32 16.88 -3.23 -1.53
CA ASN A 32 17.18 -2.22 -2.55
C ASN A 32 18.29 -1.23 -2.12
N CYS A 33 19.00 -1.51 -1.01
CA CYS A 33 20.03 -0.66 -0.41
C CYS A 33 19.55 0.77 -0.11
N ARG A 34 18.25 0.94 0.19
CA ARG A 34 17.65 2.24 0.51
C ARG A 34 17.40 2.34 2.01
N ARG A 35 17.71 3.50 2.58
CA ARG A 35 17.39 3.85 3.98
C ARG A 35 16.08 4.64 4.12
N THR A 36 15.31 4.71 3.03
CA THR A 36 14.06 5.46 2.95
C THR A 36 13.01 4.56 2.36
N LEU A 37 11.92 4.37 3.10
CA LEU A 37 10.77 3.58 2.68
C LEU A 37 10.05 4.32 1.54
N LYS A 38 9.81 3.66 0.41
CA LYS A 38 9.04 4.21 -0.71
C LYS A 38 7.70 3.50 -0.85
N LYS A 39 6.75 4.15 -1.53
CA LYS A 39 5.45 3.55 -1.88
C LYS A 39 5.61 2.22 -2.63
N ASN A 40 6.60 2.12 -3.52
CA ASN A 40 6.87 0.88 -4.27
C ASN A 40 7.27 -0.28 -3.35
N ASP A 41 8.02 -0.01 -2.26
CA ASP A 41 8.40 -1.07 -1.32
C ASP A 41 7.17 -1.64 -0.58
N ILE A 42 6.17 -0.80 -0.33
CA ILE A 42 4.88 -1.19 0.28
C ILE A 42 4.04 -1.99 -0.73
N ILE A 43 3.90 -1.49 -1.96
CA ILE A 43 3.12 -2.17 -3.01
C ILE A 43 3.68 -3.58 -3.28
N ASP A 44 5.00 -3.70 -3.39
CA ASP A 44 5.66 -4.99 -3.63
C ASP A 44 5.39 -5.99 -2.50
N VAL A 45 5.26 -5.52 -1.25
CA VAL A 45 4.96 -6.36 -0.10
C VAL A 45 3.49 -6.77 -0.05
N ILE A 46 2.58 -5.85 -0.38
CA ILE A 46 1.15 -6.15 -0.45
C ILE A 46 0.89 -7.25 -1.50
N ILE A 47 1.49 -7.13 -2.69
CA ILE A 47 1.34 -8.13 -3.76
C ILE A 47 1.98 -9.48 -3.36
N GLN A 48 3.03 -9.47 -2.55
CA GLN A 48 3.76 -10.68 -2.16
C GLN A 48 3.12 -11.43 -0.97
N THR A 49 2.24 -10.77 -0.21
CA THR A 49 1.75 -11.29 1.08
C THR A 49 0.25 -11.52 1.00
N ASP A 50 -0.17 -12.78 0.92
CA ASP A 50 -1.58 -13.16 0.75
C ASP A 50 -2.50 -12.62 1.87
N THR A 51 -1.98 -12.40 3.08
CA THR A 51 -2.75 -11.82 4.19
C THR A 51 -3.04 -10.33 4.02
N LEU A 52 -2.36 -9.65 3.09
CA LEU A 52 -2.53 -8.24 2.74
C LEU A 52 -3.39 -8.05 1.48
N ASP A 53 -3.92 -9.12 0.88
CA ASP A 53 -4.70 -9.09 -0.36
C ASP A 53 -5.94 -8.19 -0.24
N PHE A 54 -6.50 -8.05 0.97
CA PHE A 54 -7.62 -7.14 1.24
C PHE A 54 -7.29 -5.64 0.99
N LEU A 55 -6.01 -5.30 0.78
CA LEU A 55 -5.55 -3.96 0.42
C LEU A 55 -5.45 -3.76 -1.10
N LEU A 56 -5.54 -4.83 -1.89
CA LEU A 56 -5.66 -4.73 -3.33
C LEU A 56 -7.09 -4.29 -3.69
N ASP A 57 -7.18 -3.51 -4.76
CA ASP A 57 -8.47 -3.05 -5.26
C ASP A 57 -8.92 -3.98 -6.39
N ASP A 58 -10.05 -4.65 -6.20
CA ASP A 58 -10.64 -5.58 -7.16
C ASP A 58 -11.29 -4.85 -8.35
N ASP A 59 -11.51 -3.54 -8.28
CA ASP A 59 -12.30 -2.78 -9.26
C ASP A 59 -11.51 -2.33 -10.52
N ILE A 60 -10.36 -2.92 -10.82
CA ILE A 60 -9.53 -2.52 -11.99
C ILE A 60 -10.19 -2.88 -13.34
N ASN A 61 -11.24 -3.71 -13.39
CA ASN A 61 -11.85 -4.15 -14.64
C ASN A 61 -13.39 -4.03 -14.74
N ALA A 62 -14.04 -3.23 -13.90
CA ALA A 62 -15.45 -2.88 -14.07
C ALA A 62 -15.58 -1.46 -14.62
N SER A 63 -15.53 -1.35 -15.95
CA SER A 63 -16.11 -0.26 -16.76
C SER A 63 -16.23 1.13 -16.12
N GLY A 64 -15.32 2.04 -16.48
CA GLY A 64 -15.62 3.47 -16.62
C GLY A 64 -16.14 4.20 -15.38
N GLY A 65 -15.21 4.86 -14.67
CA GLY A 65 -15.43 6.11 -13.95
C GLY A 65 -16.66 6.21 -13.04
N SER A 66 -16.44 5.99 -11.74
CA SER A 66 -16.96 6.84 -10.65
C SER A 66 -16.56 6.23 -9.30
N THR A 67 -15.50 6.72 -8.67
CA THR A 67 -15.30 6.52 -7.23
C THR A 67 -15.49 7.85 -6.51
N PRO A 68 -16.65 8.10 -5.87
CA PRO A 68 -16.72 9.05 -4.78
C PRO A 68 -16.13 8.38 -3.52
N SER A 69 -15.36 9.15 -2.74
CA SER A 69 -14.68 8.74 -1.51
C SER A 69 -13.37 7.98 -1.73
N GLY A 70 -12.30 8.77 -1.89
CA GLY A 70 -10.97 8.27 -2.18
C GLY A 70 -10.31 7.55 -1.00
N VAL A 71 -9.64 6.43 -1.29
CA VAL A 71 -8.17 6.38 -1.28
C VAL A 71 -7.71 5.35 -2.33
N SER A 72 -7.48 5.77 -3.57
CA SER A 72 -6.77 4.91 -4.54
C SER A 72 -5.26 5.06 -4.30
N PHE A 73 -4.64 4.02 -3.72
CA PHE A 73 -3.20 4.01 -3.40
C PHE A 73 -2.30 3.64 -4.59
N TYR A 74 -2.86 3.24 -5.73
CA TYR A 74 -2.09 2.63 -6.83
C TYR A 74 -2.06 3.45 -8.15
N ALA A 75 -2.78 4.57 -8.26
CA ALA A 75 -2.80 5.38 -9.48
C ALA A 75 -1.92 6.65 -9.42
N ALA A 76 -0.60 6.50 -9.29
CA ALA A 76 0.35 7.60 -9.51
C ALA A 76 1.69 7.12 -10.09
N GLY A 77 1.62 6.35 -11.18
CA GLY A 77 2.75 6.04 -12.06
C GLY A 77 2.76 6.93 -13.30
N GLY A 78 2.95 8.24 -13.14
CA GLY A 78 3.04 9.21 -14.24
C GLY A 78 4.47 9.36 -14.75
N SER A 79 4.80 8.63 -15.83
CA SER A 79 5.79 8.93 -16.89
C SER A 79 7.02 9.82 -16.54
N ASN A 80 8.20 9.21 -16.46
CA ASN A 80 9.50 9.89 -16.57
C ASN A 80 9.64 10.55 -17.97
N GLY A 81 9.37 11.85 -18.05
CA GLY A 81 9.80 12.69 -19.17
C GLY A 81 11.30 12.96 -19.08
N ARG A 82 12.11 12.13 -19.75
CA ARG A 82 13.46 12.49 -20.19
C ARG A 82 13.35 13.69 -21.13
N SER A 83 13.73 14.87 -20.68
CA SER A 83 14.13 15.95 -21.58
C SER A 83 15.66 15.95 -21.65
N ASP A 84 16.18 15.19 -22.61
CA ASP A 84 17.46 15.49 -23.23
C ASP A 84 17.39 16.93 -23.79
N VAL A 85 18.15 17.86 -23.18
CA VAL A 85 18.53 19.10 -23.87
C VAL A 85 20.05 19.13 -23.89
N ARG A 86 20.54 18.59 -25.00
CA ARG A 86 21.84 18.88 -25.58
C ARG A 86 21.70 20.23 -26.30
N GLY A 87 22.54 21.20 -25.96
CA GLY A 87 22.59 22.53 -26.56
C GLY A 87 23.41 23.47 -25.71
#